data_AF-A0A285M8I4-F1
#
_entry.id   AF-A0A285M8I4-F1
#
_cell.length_a   1.000
_cell.length_b   1.000
_cell.length_c   1.000
_cell.angle_alpha   90.00
_cell.angle_beta   90.00
_cell.angle_gamma   90.00
#
_symmetry.space_group_name_H-M   'P 1'
#
loop_
_entity.id
_entity.type
_entity.pdbx_description
1 polymer ?
#
loop_
_entity_poly.entity_id
_entity_poly.type
_entity_poly.pdbx_seq_one_letter_code
_entity_poly.pdbx_strand_id
1 'polypeptide(L)'
;MLYALAIYLAVLTLATHQIQHKVANIPGVSDSVQFWLIKKASDFYRNQYDGSTSSVGTTETELNKKIIKLIKSNTAKSIETNKKRSDLVSYINKSIGDRGQILLKEQNEETWLLPSTKHNFALKNAGKYAINTATLTELHDAFVKSYDENKKIELQLEGLREIQAREQMNKKTEREFETREYIKKYIDNADKDFVQRIFMLSMEFGELENRFCIGKTRGDIQPFCPFQNLATTRSEILTLILVMIMGAVGGLIHLTQEYLSNDQRVTAAYYVFRPTLGILAAFAIFILVKAGMLVVAGQQMSEGVPLSPFFVSFLGIISGLLAQNAIQNIQEAGLGVFRSNSQTAHQRWAIAEGENSAAKLAAEKDAADWQRLRDLFNQTNGVLEDWLEGRAPAPIHAQQTIAMWLNKDIHEIFHDIKTYKEDQTQPITEKNQG
;
A
#
# COMPACT_ATOMS: atom_id res chain seq x y z
N MET A 1 -13.72 0.78 21.50
CA MET A 1 -14.05 0.95 20.06
C MET A 1 -13.03 0.29 19.12
N LEU A 2 -11.73 0.61 19.19
CA LEU A 2 -10.69 0.01 18.33
C LEU A 2 -10.73 -1.53 18.24
N TYR A 3 -10.92 -2.19 19.38
CA TYR A 3 -11.01 -3.66 19.44
C TYR A 3 -12.19 -4.22 18.65
N ALA A 4 -13.37 -3.62 18.79
CA ALA A 4 -14.56 -4.02 18.05
C ALA A 4 -14.40 -3.77 16.54
N LEU A 5 -13.75 -2.67 16.15
CA LEU A 5 -13.46 -2.37 14.75
C LEU A 5 -12.49 -3.39 14.15
N ALA A 6 -11.41 -3.73 14.87
CA ALA A 6 -10.42 -4.71 14.40
C ALA A 6 -11.03 -6.11 14.25
N ILE A 7 -11.84 -6.56 15.22
CA ILE A 7 -12.56 -7.84 15.12
C ILE A 7 -13.55 -7.82 13.96
N TYR A 8 -14.31 -6.73 13.81
CA TYR A 8 -15.26 -6.60 12.71
C TYR A 8 -14.56 -6.71 11.34
N LEU A 9 -13.45 -5.99 11.16
CA LEU A 9 -12.65 -6.05 9.93
C LEU A 9 -12.05 -7.45 9.72
N ALA A 10 -11.55 -8.10 10.77
CA ALA A 10 -11.02 -9.45 10.70
C ALA A 10 -12.06 -10.47 10.22
N VAL A 11 -13.24 -10.47 10.85
CA VAL A 11 -14.37 -11.35 10.48
C VAL A 11 -14.80 -11.08 9.04
N LEU A 12 -14.88 -9.81 8.63
CA LEU A 12 -15.21 -9.42 7.25
C LEU A 12 -14.19 -9.96 6.24
N THR A 13 -12.88 -9.78 6.50
CA THR A 13 -11.84 -10.28 5.60
C THR A 13 -11.82 -11.80 5.52
N LEU A 14 -12.06 -12.49 6.64
CA LEU A 14 -12.13 -13.95 6.69
C LEU A 14 -13.34 -14.49 5.92
N ALA A 15 -14.52 -13.88 6.10
CA ALA A 15 -15.73 -14.27 5.36
C ALA A 15 -15.54 -14.05 3.85
N THR A 16 -14.98 -12.91 3.45
CA THR A 16 -14.68 -12.62 2.04
C THR A 16 -13.72 -13.65 1.45
N HIS A 17 -12.68 -14.03 2.21
CA HIS A 17 -11.72 -15.03 1.78
C HIS A 17 -12.36 -16.41 1.61
N GLN A 18 -13.21 -16.83 2.55
CA GLN A 18 -13.89 -18.12 2.47
C GLN A 18 -14.78 -18.21 1.23
N ILE A 19 -15.48 -17.12 0.90
CA ILE A 19 -16.32 -17.13 -0.29
C ILE A 19 -15.49 -17.11 -1.57
N GLN A 20 -14.41 -16.32 -1.64
CA GLN A 20 -13.44 -16.38 -2.75
C GLN A 20 -12.92 -17.80 -2.97
N HIS A 21 -12.58 -18.52 -1.90
CA HIS A 21 -12.12 -19.90 -1.99
C HIS A 21 -13.21 -20.87 -2.47
N LYS A 22 -14.45 -20.73 -1.99
CA LYS A 22 -15.59 -21.52 -2.49
C LYS A 22 -15.82 -21.30 -3.98
N VAL A 23 -15.68 -20.05 -4.43
CA VAL A 23 -15.89 -19.62 -5.81
C VAL A 23 -14.78 -20.12 -6.74
N ALA A 24 -13.52 -20.02 -6.31
CA ALA A 24 -12.36 -20.54 -7.05
C ALA A 24 -12.41 -22.07 -7.29
N ASN A 25 -13.02 -22.83 -6.38
CA ASN A 25 -13.14 -24.28 -6.50
C ASN A 25 -14.27 -24.75 -7.44
N ILE A 26 -14.99 -23.83 -8.10
CA ILE A 26 -16.03 -24.21 -9.07
C ILE A 26 -15.35 -24.58 -10.41
N PRO A 27 -15.44 -25.85 -10.85
CA PRO A 27 -14.74 -26.30 -12.06
C PRO A 27 -15.26 -25.58 -13.32
N GLY A 28 -14.33 -25.16 -14.20
CA GLY A 28 -14.66 -24.63 -15.53
C GLY A 28 -14.82 -23.12 -15.66
N VAL A 29 -14.51 -22.33 -14.61
CA VAL A 29 -14.64 -20.85 -14.67
C VAL A 29 -13.31 -20.20 -14.28
N SER A 30 -12.74 -19.34 -15.13
CA SER A 30 -11.49 -18.62 -14.83
C SER A 30 -11.69 -17.53 -13.77
N ASP A 31 -10.73 -17.42 -12.83
CA ASP A 31 -10.78 -16.62 -11.58
C ASP A 31 -11.31 -15.18 -11.68
N SER A 32 -10.99 -14.44 -12.74
CA SER A 32 -11.38 -13.02 -12.89
C SER A 32 -12.85 -12.82 -13.31
N VAL A 33 -13.45 -13.84 -13.95
CA VAL A 33 -14.82 -13.77 -14.48
C VAL A 33 -15.83 -14.06 -13.37
N GLN A 34 -15.47 -14.88 -12.38
CA GLN A 34 -16.40 -15.40 -11.38
C GLN A 34 -17.11 -14.32 -10.56
N PHE A 35 -16.38 -13.36 -9.99
CA PHE A 35 -16.99 -12.35 -9.11
C PHE A 35 -17.84 -11.32 -9.85
N TRP A 36 -17.38 -10.88 -11.02
CA TRP A 36 -18.14 -9.98 -11.86
C TRP A 36 -19.42 -10.64 -12.38
N LEU A 37 -19.33 -11.92 -12.79
CA LEU A 37 -20.47 -12.70 -13.26
C LEU A 37 -21.47 -12.99 -12.13
N ILE A 38 -21.00 -13.34 -10.92
CA ILE A 38 -21.86 -13.55 -9.74
C ILE A 38 -22.56 -12.25 -9.36
N LYS A 39 -21.85 -11.12 -9.32
CA LYS A 39 -22.44 -9.81 -9.03
C LYS A 39 -23.48 -9.43 -10.10
N LYS A 40 -23.14 -9.58 -11.38
CA LYS A 40 -24.06 -9.29 -12.49
C LYS A 40 -25.26 -10.24 -12.52
N ALA A 41 -25.08 -11.51 -12.20
CA ALA A 41 -26.18 -12.47 -12.07
C ALA A 41 -27.08 -12.09 -10.90
N SER A 42 -26.52 -11.75 -9.73
CA SER A 42 -27.27 -11.26 -8.57
C SER A 42 -28.08 -10.01 -8.91
N ASP A 43 -27.44 -9.00 -9.52
CA ASP A 43 -28.09 -7.77 -9.98
C ASP A 43 -29.19 -8.08 -11.02
N PHE A 44 -28.96 -9.03 -11.93
CA PHE A 44 -29.94 -9.45 -12.92
C PHE A 44 -31.17 -10.09 -12.27
N TYR A 45 -30.98 -11.06 -11.36
CA TYR A 45 -32.07 -11.72 -10.65
C TYR A 45 -32.83 -10.73 -9.76
N ARG A 46 -32.13 -9.81 -9.07
CA ARG A 46 -32.75 -8.77 -8.25
C ARG A 46 -33.63 -7.84 -9.09
N ASN A 47 -33.10 -7.35 -10.22
CA ASN A 47 -33.84 -6.50 -11.15
C ASN A 47 -35.00 -7.23 -11.86
N GLN A 48 -34.89 -8.54 -12.09
CA GLN A 48 -35.98 -9.31 -12.69
C GLN A 48 -37.11 -9.56 -11.68
N TYR A 49 -36.77 -9.76 -10.41
CA TYR A 49 -37.74 -9.89 -9.32
C TYR A 49 -38.44 -8.54 -9.07
N ASP A 50 -37.68 -7.44 -8.96
CA ASP A 50 -38.19 -6.09 -8.76
C ASP A 50 -38.98 -5.58 -10.00
N GLY A 51 -38.49 -5.87 -11.21
CA GLY A 51 -39.06 -5.43 -12.49
C GLY A 51 -40.28 -6.22 -12.97
N SER A 52 -40.58 -7.40 -12.41
CA SER A 52 -41.81 -8.13 -12.71
C SER A 52 -43.09 -7.39 -12.24
N THR A 53 -42.92 -6.28 -11.51
CA THR A 53 -44.02 -5.40 -11.10
C THR A 53 -44.23 -4.18 -12.02
N SER A 54 -43.44 -3.95 -13.08
CA SER A 54 -43.62 -2.74 -13.92
C SER A 54 -43.20 -2.92 -15.40
N SER A 55 -44.19 -3.00 -16.28
CA SER A 55 -44.19 -3.01 -17.76
C SER A 55 -43.06 -2.26 -18.52
N VAL A 56 -42.21 -2.97 -19.27
CA VAL A 56 -41.17 -2.37 -20.16
C VAL A 56 -41.38 -2.67 -21.66
N GLY A 57 -42.40 -3.43 -22.06
CA GLY A 57 -42.51 -3.90 -23.46
C GLY A 57 -42.90 -2.88 -24.54
N THR A 58 -43.47 -1.72 -24.22
CA THR A 58 -44.21 -0.90 -25.22
C THR A 58 -43.61 0.47 -25.56
N THR A 59 -42.64 0.98 -24.82
CA THR A 59 -42.13 2.37 -25.00
C THR A 59 -40.95 2.52 -25.95
N GLU A 60 -40.23 1.45 -26.29
CA GLU A 60 -38.97 1.52 -27.03
C GLU A 60 -39.17 1.74 -28.55
N THR A 61 -40.24 1.16 -29.11
CA THR A 61 -40.51 1.18 -30.56
C THR A 61 -41.01 2.54 -31.07
N GLU A 62 -41.72 3.30 -30.21
CA GLU A 62 -42.20 4.65 -30.51
C GLU A 62 -41.08 5.71 -30.49
N LEU A 63 -40.10 5.54 -29.60
CA LEU A 63 -39.00 6.49 -29.43
C LEU A 63 -38.03 6.45 -30.62
N ASN A 64 -37.73 5.25 -31.13
CA ASN A 64 -36.82 5.08 -32.27
C ASN A 64 -37.36 5.68 -33.59
N LYS A 65 -38.68 5.67 -33.81
CA LYS A 65 -39.28 6.30 -35.00
C LYS A 65 -39.16 7.84 -35.00
N LYS A 66 -39.21 8.49 -33.83
CA LYS A 66 -39.10 9.96 -33.71
C LYS A 66 -37.66 10.45 -33.93
N ILE A 67 -36.66 9.69 -33.49
CA ILE A 67 -35.24 10.08 -33.56
C ILE A 67 -34.73 10.13 -35.02
N ILE A 68 -35.10 9.14 -35.85
CA ILE A 68 -34.64 9.05 -37.25
C ILE A 68 -35.17 10.22 -38.10
N LYS A 69 -36.38 10.73 -37.78
CA LYS A 69 -37.01 11.83 -38.52
C LYS A 69 -36.32 13.18 -38.27
N LEU A 70 -35.72 13.37 -37.09
CA LEU A 70 -35.06 14.62 -36.69
C LEU A 70 -33.63 14.74 -37.26
N ILE A 71 -32.89 13.63 -37.31
CA ILE A 71 -31.49 13.60 -37.76
C ILE A 71 -31.35 14.04 -39.24
N LYS A 72 -32.30 13.66 -40.11
CA LYS A 72 -32.24 14.01 -41.55
C LYS A 72 -32.46 15.50 -41.85
N SER A 73 -32.99 16.28 -40.89
CA SER A 73 -33.35 17.69 -41.13
C SER A 73 -32.24 18.70 -40.83
N ASN A 74 -31.19 18.31 -40.08
CA ASN A 74 -30.23 19.27 -39.51
C ASN A 74 -28.82 19.26 -40.13
N THR A 75 -28.48 18.29 -40.98
CA THR A 75 -27.10 18.13 -41.50
C THR A 75 -26.71 19.17 -42.55
N ALA A 76 -27.68 19.78 -43.25
CA ALA A 76 -27.41 20.76 -44.31
C ALA A 76 -27.06 22.18 -43.79
N LYS A 77 -27.40 22.50 -42.53
CA LYS A 77 -27.21 23.85 -41.95
C LYS A 77 -25.85 24.10 -41.29
N SER A 78 -25.07 23.06 -40.99
CA SER A 78 -23.81 23.23 -40.24
C SER A 78 -22.61 23.68 -41.09
N ILE A 79 -22.66 23.48 -42.41
CA ILE A 79 -21.55 23.78 -43.32
C ILE A 79 -21.47 25.29 -43.64
N GLU A 80 -22.58 26.02 -43.62
CA GLU A 80 -22.62 27.47 -43.92
C GLU A 80 -22.08 28.34 -42.76
N THR A 81 -22.18 27.85 -41.52
CA THR A 81 -21.85 28.59 -40.30
C THR A 81 -20.34 28.73 -40.06
N ASN A 82 -19.55 27.74 -40.50
CA ASN A 82 -18.09 27.77 -40.32
C ASN A 82 -17.41 28.80 -41.23
N LYS A 83 -17.99 29.12 -42.39
CA LYS A 83 -17.46 30.15 -43.30
C LYS A 83 -17.62 31.56 -42.73
N LYS A 84 -18.79 31.86 -42.15
CA LYS A 84 -19.10 33.20 -41.57
C LYS A 84 -18.27 33.52 -40.31
N ARG A 85 -17.88 32.50 -39.54
CA ARG A 85 -17.03 32.69 -38.34
C ARG A 85 -15.59 33.13 -38.71
N SER A 86 -15.05 32.62 -39.80
CA SER A 86 -13.73 33.02 -40.32
C SER A 86 -13.72 34.50 -40.75
N ASP A 87 -14.80 34.96 -41.39
CA ASP A 87 -14.91 36.34 -41.89
C ASP A 87 -14.98 37.36 -40.73
N LEU A 88 -15.65 37.03 -39.63
CA LEU A 88 -15.75 37.90 -38.45
C LEU A 88 -14.39 38.08 -37.73
N VAL A 89 -13.61 37.00 -37.62
CA VAL A 89 -12.27 37.06 -37.01
C VAL A 89 -11.32 37.92 -37.85
N SER A 90 -11.41 37.79 -39.19
CA SER A 90 -10.67 38.65 -40.12
C SER A 90 -11.03 40.13 -39.97
N TYR A 91 -12.31 40.45 -39.82
CA TYR A 91 -12.78 41.83 -39.61
C TYR A 91 -12.28 42.42 -38.29
N ILE A 92 -12.39 41.69 -37.17
CA ILE A 92 -11.93 42.15 -35.85
C ILE A 92 -10.42 42.43 -35.87
N ASN A 93 -9.64 41.53 -36.48
CA ASN A 93 -8.19 41.70 -36.60
C ASN A 93 -7.83 42.96 -37.40
N LYS A 94 -8.59 43.27 -38.46
CA LYS A 94 -8.38 44.47 -39.29
C LYS A 94 -8.75 45.77 -38.56
N SER A 95 -9.80 45.75 -37.73
CA SER A 95 -10.32 46.93 -37.02
C SER A 95 -9.47 47.37 -35.84
N ILE A 96 -8.80 46.43 -35.17
CA ILE A 96 -7.99 46.70 -33.98
C ILE A 96 -6.57 47.19 -34.35
N GLY A 97 -6.11 46.90 -35.57
CA GLY A 97 -4.77 47.21 -36.06
C GLY A 97 -3.67 46.43 -35.32
N ASP A 98 -2.45 46.48 -35.86
CA ASP A 98 -1.33 45.66 -35.37
C ASP A 98 -0.99 45.94 -33.89
N ARG A 99 -1.09 47.21 -33.48
CA ARG A 99 -0.76 47.64 -32.12
C ARG A 99 -1.78 47.14 -31.08
N GLY A 100 -3.07 47.07 -31.43
CA GLY A 100 -4.07 46.51 -30.54
C GLY A 100 -4.04 44.98 -30.48
N GLN A 101 -3.60 44.31 -31.56
CA GLN A 101 -3.36 42.87 -31.53
C GLN A 101 -2.19 42.47 -30.62
N ILE A 102 -1.11 43.25 -30.61
CA ILE A 102 0.05 43.02 -29.71
C ILE A 102 -0.38 43.10 -28.24
N LEU A 103 -1.12 44.14 -27.87
CA LEU A 103 -1.59 44.33 -26.49
C LEU A 103 -2.61 43.26 -26.07
N LEU A 104 -3.50 42.84 -26.97
CA LEU A 104 -4.42 41.72 -26.73
C LEU A 104 -3.69 40.39 -26.55
N LYS A 105 -2.50 40.24 -27.14
CA LYS A 105 -1.68 39.03 -27.00
C LYS A 105 -0.95 39.03 -25.65
N GLU A 106 -0.28 40.14 -25.31
CA GLU A 106 0.43 40.31 -24.03
C GLU A 106 -0.52 40.10 -22.83
N GLN A 107 -1.72 40.69 -22.86
CA GLN A 107 -2.66 40.55 -21.75
C GLN A 107 -3.26 39.14 -21.63
N ASN A 108 -3.40 38.45 -22.76
CA ASN A 108 -4.00 37.11 -22.81
C ASN A 108 -3.00 36.02 -22.41
N GLU A 109 -1.70 36.26 -22.57
CA GLU A 109 -0.64 35.43 -22.01
C GLU A 109 -0.59 35.50 -20.47
N GLU A 110 -0.97 36.63 -19.87
CA GLU A 110 -1.00 36.79 -18.41
C GLU A 110 -2.28 36.27 -17.73
N THR A 111 -3.45 36.27 -18.39
CA THR A 111 -4.73 36.05 -17.68
C THR A 111 -5.74 35.08 -18.32
N TRP A 112 -5.42 34.38 -19.42
CA TRP A 112 -6.33 33.42 -20.08
C TRP A 112 -7.79 33.92 -20.16
N LEU A 113 -8.00 35.00 -20.92
CA LEU A 113 -9.29 35.66 -21.00
C LEU A 113 -10.18 35.00 -22.07
N LEU A 114 -11.41 34.66 -21.68
CA LEU A 114 -12.48 34.20 -22.58
C LEU A 114 -12.76 35.24 -23.69
N PRO A 115 -13.24 34.82 -24.88
CA PRO A 115 -13.49 35.75 -25.99
C PRO A 115 -14.43 36.92 -25.66
N SER A 116 -15.38 36.73 -24.74
CA SER A 116 -16.32 37.76 -24.28
C SER A 116 -15.66 38.85 -23.42
N THR A 117 -14.64 38.53 -22.63
CA THR A 117 -13.91 39.53 -21.82
C THR A 117 -12.94 40.37 -22.63
N LYS A 118 -12.39 39.82 -23.72
CA LYS A 118 -11.61 40.60 -24.72
C LYS A 118 -12.43 41.73 -25.35
N HIS A 119 -13.71 41.47 -25.61
CA HIS A 119 -14.63 42.47 -26.16
C HIS A 119 -14.98 43.57 -25.14
N ASN A 120 -15.28 43.20 -23.89
CA ASN A 120 -15.55 44.19 -22.84
C ASN A 120 -14.34 45.08 -22.55
N PHE A 121 -13.12 44.53 -22.64
CA PHE A 121 -11.89 45.32 -22.57
C PHE A 121 -11.74 46.27 -23.77
N ALA A 122 -12.00 45.78 -24.99
CA ALA A 122 -11.97 46.60 -26.20
C ALA A 122 -13.00 47.74 -26.14
N LEU A 123 -14.24 47.48 -25.73
CA LEU A 123 -15.27 48.51 -25.54
C LEU A 123 -14.91 49.52 -24.45
N LYS A 124 -14.43 49.06 -23.29
CA LYS A 124 -14.08 49.92 -22.15
C LYS A 124 -12.90 50.84 -22.46
N ASN A 125 -12.02 50.44 -23.37
CA ASN A 125 -10.87 51.23 -23.80
C ASN A 125 -11.06 51.88 -25.18
N ALA A 126 -12.13 51.57 -25.92
CA ALA A 126 -12.39 52.14 -27.24
C ALA A 126 -12.45 53.67 -27.19
N GLY A 127 -13.03 54.25 -26.13
CA GLY A 127 -13.05 55.71 -25.94
C GLY A 127 -11.68 56.37 -25.77
N LYS A 128 -10.64 55.61 -25.37
CA LYS A 128 -9.26 56.12 -25.25
C LYS A 128 -8.48 56.08 -26.57
N TYR A 129 -8.95 55.31 -27.56
CA TYR A 129 -8.19 55.03 -28.79
C TYR A 129 -9.02 55.20 -30.08
N ALA A 130 -10.31 55.50 -30.01
CA ALA A 130 -11.15 55.78 -31.16
C ALA A 130 -10.92 57.22 -31.63
N ILE A 131 -10.33 57.38 -32.83
CA ILE A 131 -10.06 58.67 -33.45
C ILE A 131 -11.32 59.26 -34.13
N ASN A 132 -12.46 58.56 -34.16
CA ASN A 132 -13.70 59.11 -34.72
C ASN A 132 -14.95 58.54 -34.03
N THR A 133 -15.84 59.42 -33.60
CA THR A 133 -17.05 59.11 -32.82
C THR A 133 -18.16 58.39 -33.60
N ALA A 134 -17.99 58.17 -34.91
CA ALA A 134 -18.97 57.45 -35.73
C ALA A 134 -18.94 55.92 -35.54
N THR A 135 -17.90 55.34 -34.92
CA THR A 135 -17.70 53.88 -34.93
C THR A 135 -18.25 53.14 -33.71
N LEU A 136 -18.52 53.79 -32.58
CA LEU A 136 -18.90 53.09 -31.34
C LEU A 136 -20.30 52.46 -31.40
N THR A 137 -21.26 53.18 -31.99
CA THR A 137 -22.64 52.70 -32.13
C THR A 137 -22.72 51.56 -33.16
N GLU A 138 -21.99 51.66 -34.26
CA GLU A 138 -21.90 50.58 -35.26
C GLU A 138 -21.20 49.34 -34.69
N LEU A 139 -20.17 49.51 -33.84
CA LEU A 139 -19.54 48.40 -33.12
C LEU A 139 -20.50 47.76 -32.11
N HIS A 140 -21.30 48.56 -31.42
CA HIS A 140 -22.30 48.07 -30.48
C HIS A 140 -23.39 47.26 -31.20
N ASP A 141 -23.95 47.78 -32.29
CA ASP A 141 -24.99 47.10 -33.06
C ASP A 141 -24.47 45.83 -33.74
N ALA A 142 -23.25 45.86 -34.28
CA ALA A 142 -22.58 44.67 -34.81
C ALA A 142 -22.35 43.61 -33.73
N PHE A 143 -22.02 44.03 -32.50
CA PHE A 143 -21.83 43.11 -31.38
C PHE A 143 -23.16 42.53 -30.89
N VAL A 144 -24.20 43.33 -30.70
CA VAL A 144 -25.53 42.84 -30.30
C VAL A 144 -26.05 41.83 -31.32
N LYS A 145 -25.89 42.12 -32.61
CA LYS A 145 -26.24 41.20 -33.68
C LYS A 145 -25.40 39.91 -33.64
N SER A 146 -24.10 40.01 -33.43
CA SER A 146 -23.22 38.85 -33.27
C SER A 146 -23.55 38.03 -32.01
N TYR A 147 -23.96 38.68 -30.93
CA TYR A 147 -24.34 38.03 -29.68
C TYR A 147 -25.64 37.24 -29.83
N ASP A 148 -26.66 37.81 -30.48
CA ASP A 148 -27.91 37.09 -30.76
C ASP A 148 -27.70 35.91 -31.72
N GLU A 149 -26.79 36.06 -32.69
CA GLU A 149 -26.40 34.97 -33.58
C GLU A 149 -25.60 33.88 -32.83
N ASN A 150 -24.68 34.26 -31.95
CA ASN A 150 -23.93 33.32 -31.11
C ASN A 150 -24.83 32.58 -30.11
N LYS A 151 -25.83 33.26 -29.53
CA LYS A 151 -26.83 32.63 -28.64
C LYS A 151 -27.67 31.60 -29.40
N LYS A 152 -28.01 31.87 -30.67
CA LYS A 152 -28.66 30.87 -31.54
C LYS A 152 -27.74 29.67 -31.83
N ILE A 153 -26.44 29.91 -32.02
CA ILE A 153 -25.44 28.85 -32.21
C ILE A 153 -25.26 28.02 -30.94
N GLU A 154 -25.28 28.66 -29.76
CA GLU A 154 -25.14 27.98 -28.47
C GLU A 154 -26.35 27.07 -28.17
N LEU A 155 -27.57 27.55 -28.42
CA LEU A 155 -28.79 26.73 -28.39
C LEU A 155 -28.73 25.53 -29.35
N GLN A 156 -28.08 25.68 -30.52
CA GLN A 156 -27.87 24.57 -31.45
C GLN A 156 -26.79 23.59 -30.98
N LEU A 157 -25.72 24.08 -30.33
CA LEU A 157 -24.67 23.26 -29.74
C LEU A 157 -25.16 22.48 -28.52
N GLU A 158 -26.08 23.03 -27.74
CA GLU A 158 -26.72 22.34 -26.63
C GLU A 158 -27.55 21.13 -27.13
N GLY A 159 -28.28 21.31 -28.23
CA GLY A 159 -28.95 20.20 -28.92
C GLY A 159 -27.98 19.11 -29.41
N LEU A 160 -26.79 19.50 -29.91
CA LEU A 160 -25.76 18.53 -30.33
C LEU A 160 -25.13 17.78 -29.14
N ARG A 161 -24.94 18.44 -28.00
CA ARG A 161 -24.48 17.80 -26.76
C ARG A 161 -25.51 16.80 -26.23
N GLU A 162 -26.79 17.14 -26.31
CA GLU A 162 -27.87 16.22 -25.93
C GLU A 162 -27.92 15.00 -26.87
N ILE A 163 -27.72 15.19 -28.17
CA ILE A 163 -27.63 14.09 -29.14
C ILE A 163 -26.42 13.18 -28.84
N GLN A 164 -25.25 13.74 -28.55
CA GLN A 164 -24.07 12.95 -28.18
C GLN A 164 -24.26 12.18 -26.87
N ALA A 165 -24.88 12.81 -25.85
CA ALA A 165 -25.20 12.14 -24.60
C ALA A 165 -26.18 10.98 -24.82
N ARG A 166 -27.19 11.16 -25.67
CA ARG A 166 -28.13 10.10 -26.06
C ARG A 166 -27.44 8.98 -26.83
N GLU A 167 -26.51 9.29 -27.73
CA GLU A 167 -25.75 8.27 -28.46
C GLU A 167 -24.86 7.44 -27.54
N GLN A 168 -24.21 8.08 -26.55
CA GLN A 168 -23.43 7.38 -25.53
C GLN A 168 -24.32 6.50 -24.64
N MET A 169 -25.52 6.98 -24.28
CA MET A 169 -26.50 6.21 -23.53
C MET A 169 -26.95 4.98 -24.32
N ASN A 170 -27.29 5.14 -25.60
CA ASN A 170 -27.69 4.03 -26.47
C ASN A 170 -26.56 2.99 -26.63
N LYS A 171 -25.31 3.44 -26.84
CA LYS A 171 -24.14 2.55 -26.88
C LYS A 171 -23.92 1.78 -25.58
N LYS A 172 -24.22 2.41 -24.43
CA LYS A 172 -24.17 1.73 -23.12
C LYS A 172 -25.28 0.68 -23.01
N THR A 173 -26.51 1.02 -23.40
CA THR A 173 -27.66 0.10 -23.39
C THR A 173 -27.43 -1.10 -24.31
N GLU A 174 -26.86 -0.89 -25.50
CA GLU A 174 -26.54 -1.96 -26.45
C GLU A 174 -25.50 -2.94 -25.88
N ARG A 175 -24.43 -2.43 -25.26
CA ARG A 175 -23.44 -3.27 -24.54
C ARG A 175 -24.07 -4.05 -23.38
N GLU A 176 -24.99 -3.43 -22.64
CA GLU A 176 -25.72 -4.11 -21.57
C GLU A 176 -26.62 -5.23 -22.11
N PHE A 177 -27.25 -5.02 -23.27
CA PHE A 177 -28.06 -6.03 -23.95
C PHE A 177 -27.21 -7.20 -24.45
N GLU A 178 -26.11 -6.94 -25.15
CA GLU A 178 -25.16 -7.98 -25.59
C GLU A 178 -24.62 -8.82 -24.41
N THR A 179 -24.30 -8.14 -23.30
CA THR A 179 -23.85 -8.81 -22.07
C THR A 179 -24.93 -9.72 -21.49
N ARG A 180 -26.20 -9.28 -21.49
CA ARG A 180 -27.33 -10.10 -21.01
C ARG A 180 -27.54 -11.34 -21.86
N GLU A 181 -27.49 -11.20 -23.18
CA GLU A 181 -27.62 -12.34 -24.11
C GLU A 181 -26.46 -13.33 -23.95
N TYR A 182 -25.23 -12.84 -23.74
CA TYR A 182 -24.07 -13.69 -23.45
C TYR A 182 -24.24 -14.47 -22.13
N ILE A 183 -24.66 -13.80 -21.06
CA ILE A 183 -24.91 -14.44 -19.75
C ILE A 183 -26.03 -15.47 -19.88
N LYS A 184 -27.13 -15.14 -20.55
CA LYS A 184 -28.26 -16.05 -20.76
C LYS A 184 -27.82 -17.31 -21.50
N LYS A 185 -27.06 -17.17 -22.60
CA LYS A 185 -26.49 -18.30 -23.34
C LYS A 185 -25.57 -19.16 -22.46
N TYR A 186 -24.80 -18.55 -21.56
CA TYR A 186 -23.94 -19.30 -20.63
C TYR A 186 -24.76 -20.05 -19.56
N ILE A 187 -25.81 -19.42 -19.02
CA ILE A 187 -26.71 -20.03 -18.03
C ILE A 187 -27.52 -21.17 -18.65
N ASP A 188 -28.07 -20.99 -19.85
CA ASP A 188 -28.87 -22.01 -20.54
C ASP A 188 -28.05 -23.27 -20.89
N ASN A 189 -26.73 -23.12 -21.04
CA ASN A 189 -25.80 -24.23 -21.28
C ASN A 189 -25.13 -24.76 -20.01
N ALA A 190 -25.29 -24.08 -18.87
CA ALA A 190 -24.72 -24.51 -17.61
C ALA A 190 -25.61 -25.57 -16.95
N ASP A 191 -24.98 -26.53 -16.28
CA ASP A 191 -25.69 -27.53 -15.50
C ASP A 191 -26.61 -26.84 -14.46
N LYS A 192 -27.83 -27.35 -14.28
CA LYS A 192 -28.80 -26.80 -13.30
C LYS A 192 -28.18 -26.73 -11.91
N ASP A 193 -27.35 -27.72 -11.59
CA ASP A 193 -26.57 -27.79 -10.36
C ASP A 193 -25.58 -26.63 -10.19
N PHE A 194 -24.96 -26.18 -11.28
CA PHE A 194 -24.03 -25.04 -11.28
C PHE A 194 -24.78 -23.73 -11.07
N VAL A 195 -25.90 -23.53 -11.78
CA VAL A 195 -26.76 -22.34 -11.65
C VAL A 195 -27.30 -22.23 -10.22
N GLN A 196 -27.74 -23.34 -9.64
CA GLN A 196 -28.26 -23.37 -8.28
C GLN A 196 -27.18 -23.09 -7.22
N ARG A 197 -25.94 -23.55 -7.43
CA ARG A 197 -24.79 -23.21 -6.56
C ARG A 197 -24.42 -21.73 -6.65
N ILE A 198 -24.37 -21.16 -7.87
CA ILE A 198 -24.13 -19.73 -8.05
C ILE A 198 -25.24 -18.90 -7.39
N PHE A 199 -26.51 -19.33 -7.52
CA PHE A 199 -27.63 -18.65 -6.90
C PHE A 199 -27.53 -18.65 -5.37
N MET A 200 -27.24 -19.81 -4.75
CA MET A 200 -27.03 -19.91 -3.30
C MET A 200 -25.86 -19.03 -2.83
N LEU A 201 -24.74 -19.04 -3.56
CA LEU A 201 -23.60 -18.15 -3.29
C LEU A 201 -23.99 -16.67 -3.42
N SER A 202 -24.80 -16.31 -4.42
CA SER A 202 -25.26 -14.94 -4.61
C SER A 202 -26.18 -14.45 -3.49
N MET A 203 -26.98 -15.35 -2.89
CA MET A 203 -27.78 -15.05 -1.70
C MET A 203 -26.91 -14.88 -0.46
N GLU A 204 -25.92 -15.77 -0.23
CA GLU A 204 -24.95 -15.61 0.87
C GLU A 204 -24.21 -14.26 0.76
N PHE A 205 -23.80 -13.88 -0.47
CA PHE A 205 -23.21 -12.57 -0.74
C PHE A 205 -24.17 -11.41 -0.49
N GLY A 206 -25.41 -11.53 -0.96
CA GLY A 206 -26.43 -10.51 -0.78
C GLY A 206 -26.74 -10.27 0.70
N GLU A 207 -26.81 -11.31 1.52
CA GLU A 207 -26.96 -11.17 2.98
C GLU A 207 -25.73 -10.54 3.64
N LEU A 208 -24.52 -10.93 3.22
CA LEU A 208 -23.29 -10.28 3.68
C LEU A 208 -23.33 -8.79 3.32
N GLU A 209 -23.52 -8.46 2.05
CA GLU A 209 -23.53 -7.09 1.53
C GLU A 209 -24.65 -6.25 2.16
N ASN A 210 -25.82 -6.84 2.43
CA ASN A 210 -26.90 -6.14 3.12
C ASN A 210 -26.55 -5.91 4.61
N ARG A 211 -25.90 -6.87 5.29
CA ARG A 211 -25.33 -6.65 6.63
C ARG A 211 -24.22 -5.59 6.63
N PHE A 212 -23.45 -5.45 5.55
CA PHE A 212 -22.50 -4.36 5.35
C PHE A 212 -23.19 -3.01 5.07
N CYS A 213 -24.28 -3.03 4.30
CA CYS A 213 -25.01 -1.83 3.87
C CYS A 213 -26.03 -1.31 4.89
N ILE A 214 -26.44 -2.11 5.89
CA ILE A 214 -27.21 -1.60 7.05
C ILE A 214 -26.42 -0.52 7.81
N GLY A 215 -25.08 -0.51 7.71
CA GLY A 215 -24.24 0.61 8.15
C GLY A 215 -24.21 1.81 7.19
N LYS A 216 -24.59 1.64 5.92
CA LYS A 216 -24.57 2.67 4.86
C LYS A 216 -25.85 3.51 4.83
N THR A 217 -26.98 2.96 5.28
CA THR A 217 -28.27 3.68 5.40
C THR A 217 -28.34 4.61 6.61
N ARG A 218 -27.48 4.42 7.62
CA ARG A 218 -27.13 5.45 8.61
C ARG A 218 -25.92 6.21 8.08
N GLY A 219 -26.13 7.39 7.48
CA GLY A 219 -25.13 8.17 6.74
C GLY A 219 -23.81 8.56 7.44
N ASP A 220 -23.49 8.01 8.61
CA ASP A 220 -22.39 8.45 9.46
C ASP A 220 -21.13 7.56 9.41
N ILE A 221 -21.15 6.37 8.76
CA ILE A 221 -20.01 5.43 8.77
C ILE A 221 -19.36 5.25 7.38
N GLN A 222 -19.68 6.09 6.40
CA GLN A 222 -19.05 6.02 5.07
C GLN A 222 -17.51 6.20 5.01
N PRO A 223 -16.81 6.92 5.91
CA PRO A 223 -15.38 7.18 5.69
C PRO A 223 -14.44 6.02 6.04
N PHE A 224 -14.90 4.96 6.73
CA PHE A 224 -14.00 3.93 7.29
C PHE A 224 -13.93 2.60 6.53
N CYS A 225 -14.60 2.47 5.39
CA CYS A 225 -14.46 1.32 4.50
C CYS A 225 -13.69 1.72 3.23
N PRO A 226 -12.35 1.85 3.27
CA PRO A 226 -11.54 2.28 2.12
C PRO A 226 -11.59 1.28 0.95
N PHE A 227 -12.15 0.08 1.16
CA PHE A 227 -12.15 -0.98 0.17
C PHE A 227 -13.57 -1.41 -0.22
N GLN A 228 -14.31 -0.55 -0.94
CA GLN A 228 -15.63 -0.89 -1.48
C GLN A 228 -15.64 -2.09 -2.43
N ASN A 229 -14.45 -2.57 -2.83
CA ASN A 229 -14.23 -3.63 -3.80
C ASN A 229 -13.36 -4.79 -3.27
N LEU A 230 -13.30 -5.03 -1.95
CA LEU A 230 -12.59 -6.17 -1.32
C LEU A 230 -12.86 -7.51 -2.02
N ALA A 231 -14.12 -7.71 -2.40
CA ALA A 231 -14.61 -8.87 -3.14
C ALA A 231 -13.86 -9.15 -4.45
N THR A 232 -13.48 -8.09 -5.17
CA THR A 232 -12.78 -8.21 -6.47
C THR A 232 -11.26 -8.23 -6.35
N THR A 233 -10.73 -8.02 -5.14
CA THR A 233 -9.29 -7.98 -4.91
C THR A 233 -8.70 -9.40 -4.98
N ARG A 234 -7.48 -9.53 -5.50
CA ARG A 234 -6.71 -10.78 -5.54
C ARG A 234 -6.62 -11.42 -4.15
N SER A 235 -6.73 -12.74 -4.06
CA SER A 235 -6.77 -13.49 -2.80
C SER A 235 -5.52 -13.29 -1.94
N GLU A 236 -4.35 -13.06 -2.55
CA GLU A 236 -3.10 -12.82 -1.85
C GLU A 236 -3.09 -11.47 -1.12
N ILE A 237 -3.66 -10.43 -1.74
CA ILE A 237 -3.82 -9.11 -1.10
C ILE A 237 -4.84 -9.23 0.04
N LEU A 238 -5.90 -10.00 -0.14
CA LEU A 238 -6.89 -10.24 0.92
C LEU A 238 -6.25 -10.94 2.13
N THR A 239 -5.41 -11.95 1.86
CA THR A 239 -4.63 -12.65 2.88
C THR A 239 -3.66 -11.71 3.58
N LEU A 240 -2.99 -10.82 2.84
CA LEU A 240 -2.10 -9.80 3.42
C LEU A 240 -2.84 -8.84 4.35
N ILE A 241 -4.01 -8.33 3.93
CA ILE A 241 -4.84 -7.44 4.74
C ILE A 241 -5.30 -8.17 6.01
N LEU A 242 -5.73 -9.43 5.88
CA LEU A 242 -6.10 -10.27 7.01
C LEU A 242 -4.95 -10.40 8.02
N VAL A 243 -3.71 -10.68 7.56
CA VAL A 243 -2.51 -10.72 8.42
C VAL A 243 -2.32 -9.43 9.18
N MET A 244 -2.40 -8.30 8.47
CA MET A 244 -2.16 -7.00 9.08
C MET A 244 -3.19 -6.71 10.18
N ILE A 245 -4.48 -6.98 9.92
CA ILE A 245 -5.53 -6.81 10.92
C ILE A 245 -5.30 -7.74 12.11
N MET A 246 -4.95 -9.00 11.87
CA MET A 246 -4.65 -9.96 12.92
C MET A 246 -3.42 -9.58 13.75
N GLY A 247 -2.41 -8.97 13.11
CA GLY A 247 -1.26 -8.35 13.78
C GLY A 247 -1.67 -7.18 14.67
N ALA A 248 -2.56 -6.32 14.18
CA ALA A 248 -3.12 -5.22 14.97
C ALA A 248 -3.86 -5.76 16.21
N VAL A 249 -4.64 -6.83 16.04
CA VAL A 249 -5.36 -7.52 17.13
C VAL A 249 -4.37 -8.10 18.14
N GLY A 250 -3.29 -8.77 17.69
CA GLY A 250 -2.23 -9.25 18.58
C GLY A 250 -1.60 -8.13 19.41
N GLY A 251 -1.30 -6.99 18.78
CA GLY A 251 -0.79 -5.80 19.47
C GLY A 251 -1.79 -5.20 20.48
N LEU A 252 -3.10 -5.26 20.19
CA LEU A 252 -4.16 -4.85 21.13
C LEU A 252 -4.28 -5.80 22.32
N ILE A 253 -4.15 -7.12 22.12
CA ILE A 253 -4.19 -8.10 23.21
C ILE A 253 -3.02 -7.85 24.17
N HIS A 254 -1.81 -7.63 23.63
CA HIS A 254 -0.66 -7.27 24.45
C HIS A 254 -0.93 -6.02 25.29
N LEU A 255 -1.51 -4.99 24.65
CA LEU A 255 -1.88 -3.76 25.35
C LEU A 255 -2.93 -3.99 26.45
N THR A 256 -3.90 -4.89 26.25
CA THR A 256 -4.85 -5.24 27.32
C THR A 256 -4.18 -5.97 28.47
N GLN A 257 -3.23 -6.87 28.20
CA GLN A 257 -2.48 -7.58 29.24
C GLN A 257 -1.63 -6.60 30.06
N GLU A 258 -0.95 -5.67 29.39
CA GLU A 258 -0.13 -4.65 30.02
C GLU A 258 -0.97 -3.68 30.86
N TYR A 259 -2.14 -3.28 30.35
CA TYR A 259 -3.09 -2.46 31.11
C TYR A 259 -3.59 -3.16 32.38
N LEU A 260 -3.74 -4.48 32.36
CA LEU A 260 -4.14 -5.26 33.54
C LEU A 260 -2.98 -5.52 34.51
N SER A 261 -1.73 -5.49 34.03
CA SER A 261 -0.55 -5.87 34.81
C SER A 261 0.18 -4.68 35.43
N ASN A 262 0.11 -3.48 34.83
CA ASN A 262 0.84 -2.30 35.26
C ASN A 262 -0.10 -1.14 35.66
N ASP A 263 0.09 -0.59 36.86
CA ASP A 263 -0.63 0.59 37.37
C ASP A 263 -0.03 1.93 36.87
N GLN A 264 0.80 1.90 35.82
CA GLN A 264 1.45 3.09 35.29
C GLN A 264 0.58 3.81 34.26
N ARG A 265 0.56 5.14 34.35
CA ARG A 265 -0.16 6.02 33.43
C ARG A 265 0.46 5.96 32.03
N VAL A 266 -0.16 5.20 31.13
CA VAL A 266 0.19 5.16 29.70
C VAL A 266 -0.35 6.39 28.96
N THR A 267 0.47 6.94 28.05
CA THR A 267 0.11 8.09 27.21
C THR A 267 -0.84 7.67 26.08
N ALA A 268 -1.77 8.53 25.67
CA ALA A 268 -2.72 8.23 24.57
C ALA A 268 -2.06 7.74 23.28
N ALA A 269 -0.87 8.26 22.94
CA ALA A 269 -0.09 7.83 21.78
C ALA A 269 0.26 6.33 21.83
N TYR A 270 0.49 5.78 23.02
CA TYR A 270 0.84 4.37 23.23
C TYR A 270 -0.24 3.42 22.67
N TYR A 271 -1.50 3.79 22.84
CA TYR A 271 -2.65 3.02 22.37
C TYR A 271 -2.75 2.95 20.83
N VAL A 272 -2.16 3.90 20.11
CA VAL A 272 -2.14 3.94 18.64
C VAL A 272 -0.88 3.27 18.09
N PHE A 273 0.27 3.49 18.75
CA PHE A 273 1.54 2.90 18.33
C PHE A 273 1.55 1.37 18.47
N ARG A 274 0.94 0.82 19.53
CA ARG A 274 0.96 -0.63 19.78
C ARG A 274 0.32 -1.49 18.68
N PRO A 275 -0.91 -1.21 18.23
CA PRO A 275 -1.50 -1.93 17.10
C PRO A 275 -0.70 -1.74 15.82
N THR A 276 -0.14 -0.54 15.61
CA THR A 276 0.68 -0.23 14.41
C THR A 276 1.96 -1.07 14.38
N LEU A 277 2.62 -1.24 15.53
CA LEU A 277 3.77 -2.15 15.65
C LEU A 277 3.38 -3.60 15.38
N GLY A 278 2.20 -4.03 15.85
CA GLY A 278 1.68 -5.37 15.58
C GLY A 278 1.41 -5.61 14.09
N ILE A 279 0.89 -4.61 13.37
CA ILE A 279 0.72 -4.64 11.91
C ILE A 279 2.07 -4.82 11.22
N LEU A 280 3.07 -4.01 11.58
CA LEU A 280 4.40 -4.04 10.95
C LEU A 280 5.12 -5.37 11.21
N ALA A 281 5.04 -5.88 12.44
CA ALA A 281 5.60 -7.18 12.78
C ALA A 281 4.95 -8.29 11.95
N ALA A 282 3.61 -8.33 11.90
CA ALA A 282 2.88 -9.35 11.16
C ALA A 282 3.19 -9.29 9.65
N PHE A 283 3.31 -8.09 9.10
CA PHE A 283 3.73 -7.86 7.72
C PHE A 283 5.15 -8.42 7.45
N ALA A 284 6.11 -8.14 8.32
CA ALA A 284 7.48 -8.63 8.18
C ALA A 284 7.56 -10.17 8.26
N ILE A 285 6.87 -10.80 9.22
CA ILE A 285 6.86 -12.26 9.33
C ILE A 285 6.14 -12.89 8.13
N PHE A 286 5.07 -12.29 7.63
CA PHE A 286 4.39 -12.80 6.42
C PHE A 286 5.31 -12.80 5.20
N ILE A 287 6.08 -11.72 4.98
CA ILE A 287 7.09 -11.67 3.92
C ILE A 287 8.14 -12.76 4.13
N LEU A 288 8.64 -12.92 5.36
CA LEU A 288 9.65 -13.93 5.68
C LEU A 288 9.14 -15.35 5.41
N VAL A 289 7.89 -15.66 5.80
CA VAL A 289 7.27 -16.96 5.54
C VAL A 289 7.10 -17.18 4.04
N LYS A 290 6.60 -16.18 3.30
CA LYS A 290 6.46 -16.30 1.83
C LYS A 290 7.81 -16.46 1.12
N ALA A 291 8.83 -15.73 1.54
CA ALA A 291 10.19 -15.87 1.03
C ALA A 291 10.80 -17.23 1.38
N GLY A 292 10.61 -17.70 2.62
CA GLY A 292 11.08 -19.00 3.08
C GLY A 292 10.42 -20.17 2.32
N MET A 293 9.11 -20.09 2.07
CA MET A 293 8.42 -21.06 1.21
C MET A 293 8.99 -21.09 -0.21
N LEU A 294 9.35 -19.93 -0.76
CA LEU A 294 9.95 -19.83 -2.10
C LEU A 294 11.32 -20.51 -2.17
N VAL A 295 12.11 -20.44 -1.09
CA VAL A 295 13.40 -21.14 -0.98
C VAL A 295 13.19 -22.67 -0.87
N VAL A 296 12.23 -23.11 -0.06
CA VAL A 296 11.99 -24.55 0.19
C VAL A 296 11.31 -25.24 -0.99
N ALA A 297 10.41 -24.56 -1.69
CA ALA A 297 9.63 -25.14 -2.79
C ALA A 297 10.41 -25.29 -4.11
N GLY A 298 11.62 -24.73 -4.21
CA GLY A 298 12.42 -24.75 -5.44
C GLY A 298 11.75 -24.05 -6.64
N GLN A 299 12.39 -24.08 -7.81
CA GLN A 299 11.89 -23.44 -9.03
C GLN A 299 10.64 -24.11 -9.64
N GLN A 300 10.19 -25.25 -9.11
CA GLN A 300 9.12 -26.06 -9.72
C GLN A 300 7.70 -25.68 -9.26
N MET A 301 7.55 -24.84 -8.24
CA MET A 301 6.23 -24.33 -7.84
C MET A 301 5.93 -22.98 -8.49
N SER A 302 5.55 -23.03 -9.78
CA SER A 302 5.13 -21.85 -10.55
C SER A 302 3.76 -21.29 -10.11
N GLU A 303 2.98 -22.05 -9.33
CA GLU A 303 1.74 -21.58 -8.71
C GLU A 303 1.92 -21.63 -7.19
N GLY A 304 2.10 -20.44 -6.59
CA GLY A 304 2.42 -20.30 -5.18
C GLY A 304 1.40 -21.03 -4.31
N VAL A 305 1.88 -22.00 -3.52
CA VAL A 305 1.03 -22.79 -2.63
C VAL A 305 0.18 -21.85 -1.77
N PRO A 306 -1.16 -21.92 -1.89
CA PRO A 306 -2.04 -21.07 -1.11
C PRO A 306 -1.87 -21.43 0.37
N LEU A 307 -1.45 -20.45 1.16
CA LEU A 307 -1.35 -20.63 2.61
C LEU A 307 -2.75 -20.67 3.21
N SER A 308 -2.95 -21.59 4.16
CA SER A 308 -4.21 -21.62 4.92
C SER A 308 -4.43 -20.28 5.63
N PRO A 309 -5.59 -19.62 5.42
CA PRO A 309 -5.90 -18.33 6.06
C PRO A 309 -5.86 -18.40 7.58
N PHE A 310 -6.17 -19.56 8.16
CA PHE A 310 -6.13 -19.79 9.61
C PHE A 310 -4.71 -19.77 10.14
N PHE A 311 -3.78 -20.45 9.46
CA PHE A 311 -2.37 -20.46 9.83
C PHE A 311 -1.77 -19.04 9.74
N VAL A 312 -2.12 -18.35 8.66
CA VAL A 312 -1.65 -16.98 8.41
C VAL A 312 -2.23 -15.98 9.42
N SER A 313 -3.50 -16.14 9.82
CA SER A 313 -4.11 -15.34 10.89
C SER A 313 -3.45 -15.59 12.24
N PHE A 314 -3.20 -16.87 12.58
CA PHE A 314 -2.50 -17.26 13.80
C PHE A 314 -1.10 -16.65 13.87
N LEU A 315 -0.35 -16.74 12.77
CA LEU A 315 0.96 -16.12 12.61
C LEU A 315 0.89 -14.60 12.83
N GLY A 316 -0.12 -13.94 12.26
CA GLY A 316 -0.37 -12.51 12.45
C GLY A 316 -0.59 -12.15 13.92
N ILE A 317 -1.47 -12.88 14.62
CA ILE A 317 -1.76 -12.66 16.05
C ILE A 317 -0.49 -12.83 16.89
N ILE A 318 0.23 -13.94 16.70
CA ILE A 318 1.47 -14.23 17.44
C ILE A 318 2.52 -13.16 17.16
N SER A 319 2.66 -12.74 15.90
CA SER A 319 3.57 -11.68 15.53
C SER A 319 3.25 -10.37 16.24
N GLY A 320 1.98 -10.01 16.29
CA GLY A 320 1.52 -8.82 17.01
C GLY A 320 1.77 -8.88 18.51
N LEU A 321 1.54 -10.05 19.13
CA LEU A 321 1.82 -10.30 20.55
C LEU A 321 3.32 -10.20 20.86
N LEU A 322 4.17 -10.76 19.99
CA LEU A 322 5.61 -10.85 20.20
C LEU A 322 6.39 -9.63 19.67
N ALA A 323 5.72 -8.65 19.05
CA ALA A 323 6.38 -7.53 18.38
C ALA A 323 7.39 -6.78 19.27
N GLN A 324 7.10 -6.63 20.57
CA GLN A 324 8.00 -5.96 21.50
C GLN A 324 9.25 -6.79 21.81
N ASN A 325 9.06 -8.08 22.13
CA ASN A 325 10.17 -8.99 22.39
C ASN A 325 11.05 -9.12 21.14
N ALA A 326 10.43 -9.15 19.96
CA ALA A 326 11.15 -9.17 18.69
C ALA A 326 12.00 -7.91 18.48
N ILE A 327 11.47 -6.71 18.78
CA ILE A 327 12.25 -5.46 18.69
C ILE A 327 13.43 -5.48 19.68
N GLN A 328 13.20 -5.91 20.92
CA GLN A 328 14.27 -6.02 21.92
C GLN A 328 15.35 -6.99 21.45
N ASN A 329 14.97 -8.18 20.98
CA ASN A 329 15.91 -9.17 20.48
C ASN A 329 16.67 -8.67 19.24
N ILE A 330 16.01 -7.94 18.33
CA ILE A 330 16.67 -7.34 17.15
C ILE A 330 17.63 -6.22 17.58
N GLN A 331 17.27 -5.41 18.57
CA GLN A 331 18.15 -4.39 19.12
C GLN A 331 19.37 -5.03 19.79
N GLU A 332 19.19 -6.07 20.59
CA GLU A 332 20.28 -6.81 21.23
C GLU A 332 21.19 -7.49 20.20
N ALA A 333 20.62 -8.18 19.22
CA ALA A 333 21.36 -8.81 18.14
C ALA A 333 22.10 -7.77 17.27
N GLY A 334 21.42 -6.68 16.92
CA GLY A 334 22.00 -5.58 16.15
C GLY A 334 23.15 -4.91 16.90
N LEU A 335 22.96 -4.64 18.20
CA LEU A 335 24.04 -4.16 19.07
C LEU A 335 25.19 -5.15 19.13
N GLY A 336 24.95 -6.46 19.15
CA GLY A 336 25.99 -7.48 19.06
C GLY A 336 26.79 -7.38 17.76
N VAL A 337 26.11 -7.26 16.62
CA VAL A 337 26.74 -7.12 15.29
C VAL A 337 27.56 -5.84 15.20
N PHE A 338 27.06 -4.71 15.70
CA PHE A 338 27.78 -3.43 15.63
C PHE A 338 28.88 -3.29 16.70
N ARG A 339 28.73 -3.91 17.88
CA ARG A 339 29.78 -3.95 18.92
C ARG A 339 30.95 -4.84 18.54
N SER A 340 30.75 -5.81 17.64
CA SER A 340 31.82 -6.67 17.09
C SER A 340 32.92 -5.86 16.38
N ASN A 341 32.63 -4.65 15.88
CA ASN A 341 33.60 -3.80 15.17
C ASN A 341 34.21 -2.66 16.00
N SER A 342 33.75 -2.44 17.24
CA SER A 342 34.45 -1.57 18.18
C SER A 342 35.50 -2.40 18.91
N GLN A 343 36.78 -2.02 18.80
CA GLN A 343 37.97 -2.66 19.39
C GLN A 343 37.96 -2.92 20.92
N THR A 344 36.84 -2.72 21.60
CA THR A 344 36.56 -3.26 22.94
C THR A 344 35.96 -4.68 22.86
N ALA A 345 36.38 -5.46 21.86
CA ALA A 345 36.02 -6.87 21.72
C ALA A 345 36.43 -7.62 22.99
N HIS A 346 35.47 -8.34 23.57
CA HIS A 346 35.54 -9.01 24.87
C HIS A 346 36.95 -9.45 25.25
N GLN A 347 37.52 -8.66 26.15
CA GLN A 347 38.77 -8.92 26.82
C GLN A 347 38.58 -10.17 27.68
N ARG A 348 39.08 -11.32 27.20
CA ARG A 348 38.98 -12.62 27.88
C ARG A 348 40.27 -12.91 28.64
N TRP A 349 40.13 -13.65 29.71
CA TRP A 349 41.22 -14.04 30.60
C TRP A 349 41.65 -15.46 30.25
N ALA A 350 42.95 -15.76 30.25
CA ALA A 350 43.39 -17.13 30.08
C ALA A 350 42.91 -17.99 31.27
N ILE A 351 42.47 -19.22 30.99
CA ILE A 351 42.03 -20.18 32.00
C ILE A 351 43.25 -20.57 32.83
N ALA A 352 43.25 -20.21 34.11
CA ALA A 352 44.36 -20.44 35.03
C ALA A 352 44.30 -21.80 35.77
N GLU A 353 43.34 -22.67 35.43
CA GLU A 353 43.13 -23.92 36.16
C GLU A 353 44.15 -25.01 35.80
N GLY A 354 45.12 -25.21 36.70
CA GLY A 354 45.72 -26.53 36.99
C GLY A 354 47.17 -26.75 36.59
N GLU A 355 47.72 -26.01 35.65
CA GLU A 355 49.13 -26.00 35.27
C GLU A 355 49.25 -24.80 34.33
N ASN A 356 50.06 -23.79 34.69
CA ASN A 356 50.21 -22.54 33.94
C ASN A 356 50.07 -22.80 32.45
N SER A 357 49.07 -22.22 31.79
CA SER A 357 48.91 -22.33 30.34
C SER A 357 50.23 -21.97 29.65
N ALA A 358 50.93 -20.95 30.17
CA ALA A 358 52.31 -20.60 29.83
C ALA A 358 53.34 -21.75 30.01
N ALA A 359 53.24 -22.58 31.05
CA ALA A 359 54.10 -23.74 31.25
C ALA A 359 53.77 -24.91 30.30
N LYS A 360 52.48 -25.14 30.00
CA LYS A 360 52.08 -26.10 28.95
C LYS A 360 52.56 -25.65 27.56
N LEU A 361 52.43 -24.35 27.27
CA LEU A 361 53.02 -23.71 26.09
C LEU A 361 54.55 -23.89 26.03
N ALA A 362 55.25 -23.71 27.14
CA ALA A 362 56.70 -23.85 27.23
C ALA A 362 57.18 -25.32 27.12
N ALA A 363 56.34 -26.28 27.48
CA ALA A 363 56.64 -27.70 27.36
C ALA A 363 56.44 -28.23 25.92
N GLU A 364 55.53 -27.63 25.16
CA GLU A 364 55.13 -28.12 23.83
C GLU A 364 55.90 -27.47 22.66
N LYS A 365 56.60 -26.35 22.89
CA LYS A 365 57.27 -25.57 21.84
C LYS A 365 58.67 -25.09 22.25
N ASP A 366 59.56 -25.05 21.27
CA ASP A 366 60.95 -24.60 21.45
C ASP A 366 61.04 -23.10 21.79
N ALA A 367 62.10 -22.71 22.50
CA ALA A 367 62.36 -21.32 22.88
C ALA A 367 62.38 -20.34 21.68
N ALA A 368 62.73 -20.83 20.48
CA ALA A 368 62.73 -20.04 19.24
C ALA A 368 61.32 -19.65 18.78
N ASP A 369 60.32 -20.52 18.98
CA ASP A 369 58.94 -20.24 18.56
C ASP A 369 58.25 -19.23 19.49
N TRP A 370 58.63 -19.24 20.77
CA TRP A 370 58.23 -18.21 21.73
C TRP A 370 58.70 -16.81 21.33
N GLN A 371 59.93 -16.71 20.85
CA GLN A 371 60.49 -15.44 20.42
C GLN A 371 59.77 -14.89 19.17
N ARG A 372 59.44 -15.78 18.21
CA ARG A 372 58.62 -15.44 17.04
C ARG A 372 57.23 -14.93 17.42
N LEU A 373 56.59 -15.56 18.42
CA LEU A 373 55.27 -15.13 18.89
C LEU A 373 55.35 -13.72 19.53
N ARG A 374 56.39 -13.44 20.31
CA ARG A 374 56.63 -12.10 20.88
C ARG A 374 56.88 -11.05 19.79
N ASP A 375 57.71 -11.38 18.80
CA ASP A 375 58.01 -10.50 17.68
C ASP A 375 56.74 -10.16 16.88
N LEU A 376 55.82 -11.11 16.76
CA LEU A 376 54.54 -10.95 16.03
C LEU A 376 53.63 -9.91 16.70
N PHE A 377 53.66 -9.81 18.04
CA PHE A 377 52.83 -8.84 18.76
C PHE A 377 53.49 -7.47 18.96
N ASN A 378 54.81 -7.34 18.72
CA ASN A 378 55.57 -6.10 18.95
C ASN A 378 55.33 -5.50 20.37
N GLN A 379 55.10 -6.36 21.36
CA GLN A 379 54.83 -5.99 22.75
C GLN A 379 56.07 -6.24 23.61
N THR A 380 56.22 -5.48 24.70
CA THR A 380 57.26 -5.70 25.72
C THR A 380 57.15 -7.10 26.34
N ASN A 381 58.30 -7.70 26.69
CA ASN A 381 58.54 -9.08 27.17
C ASN A 381 57.71 -9.59 28.39
N GLY A 382 56.69 -8.87 28.84
CA GLY A 382 55.80 -9.29 29.94
C GLY A 382 54.31 -9.28 29.60
N VAL A 383 53.87 -8.59 28.55
CA VAL A 383 52.43 -8.42 28.27
C VAL A 383 51.80 -9.74 27.81
N LEU A 384 52.53 -10.52 27.02
CA LEU A 384 52.07 -11.82 26.52
C LEU A 384 51.97 -12.85 27.65
N GLU A 385 52.94 -12.85 28.56
CA GLU A 385 52.97 -13.66 29.77
C GLU A 385 51.80 -13.29 30.68
N ASP A 386 51.52 -11.99 30.85
CA ASP A 386 50.37 -11.53 31.62
C ASP A 386 49.03 -11.97 31.01
N TRP A 387 48.92 -12.03 29.68
CA TRP A 387 47.74 -12.58 29.00
C TRP A 387 47.58 -14.08 29.24
N LEU A 388 48.65 -14.84 29.09
CA LEU A 388 48.64 -16.31 29.20
C LEU A 388 48.52 -16.83 30.63
N GLU A 389 49.00 -16.06 31.60
CA GLU A 389 48.83 -16.34 33.03
C GLU A 389 47.48 -15.82 33.56
N GLY A 390 46.73 -15.08 32.75
CA GLY A 390 45.47 -14.46 33.17
C GLY A 390 45.68 -13.33 34.19
N ARG A 391 46.85 -12.69 34.21
CA ARG A 391 47.10 -11.46 34.99
C ARG A 391 46.53 -10.22 34.30
N ALA A 392 46.44 -10.23 32.98
CA ALA A 392 45.80 -9.20 32.16
C ALA A 392 44.85 -9.85 31.13
N PRO A 393 43.77 -9.16 30.73
CA PRO A 393 42.90 -9.67 29.68
C PRO A 393 43.58 -9.55 28.31
N ALA A 394 43.46 -10.60 27.51
CA ALA A 394 43.97 -10.62 26.14
C ALA A 394 42.96 -9.96 25.18
N PRO A 395 43.39 -9.10 24.23
CA PRO A 395 42.50 -8.61 23.18
C PRO A 395 42.18 -9.73 22.15
N ILE A 396 41.03 -9.66 21.48
CA ILE A 396 40.52 -10.75 20.61
C ILE A 396 41.51 -11.21 19.52
N HIS A 397 42.25 -10.28 18.92
CA HIS A 397 43.24 -10.61 17.89
C HIS A 397 44.39 -11.44 18.49
N ALA A 398 44.84 -11.09 19.70
CA ALA A 398 45.84 -11.87 20.42
C ALA A 398 45.29 -13.24 20.82
N GLN A 399 44.04 -13.32 21.28
CA GLN A 399 43.38 -14.60 21.59
C GLN A 399 43.35 -15.52 20.36
N GLN A 400 42.95 -15.01 19.19
CA GLN A 400 42.89 -15.75 17.93
C GLN A 400 44.27 -16.22 17.47
N THR A 401 45.27 -15.35 17.50
CA THR A 401 46.64 -15.70 17.10
C THR A 401 47.26 -16.72 18.04
N ILE A 402 47.07 -16.57 19.36
CA ILE A 402 47.54 -17.53 20.37
C ILE A 402 46.83 -18.88 20.17
N ALA A 403 45.52 -18.89 19.99
CA ALA A 403 44.74 -20.11 19.75
C ALA A 403 45.17 -20.83 18.46
N MET A 404 45.37 -20.08 17.36
CA MET A 404 45.84 -20.63 16.10
C MET A 404 47.28 -21.18 16.21
N TRP A 405 48.16 -20.46 16.91
CA TRP A 405 49.53 -20.91 17.15
C TRP A 405 49.60 -22.18 18.00
N LEU A 406 48.68 -22.31 18.96
CA LEU A 406 48.52 -23.51 19.80
C LEU A 406 47.72 -24.63 19.15
N ASN A 407 47.10 -24.36 17.99
CA ASN A 407 46.17 -25.26 17.34
C ASN A 407 45.05 -25.76 18.29
N LYS A 408 44.48 -24.83 19.06
CA LYS A 408 43.36 -25.08 19.98
C LYS A 408 42.22 -24.10 19.73
N ASP A 409 41.03 -24.44 20.21
CA ASP A 409 39.90 -23.51 20.18
C ASP A 409 40.13 -22.36 21.17
N ILE A 410 39.66 -21.16 20.83
CA ILE A 410 39.78 -19.96 21.67
C ILE A 410 39.12 -20.19 23.04
N HIS A 411 37.98 -20.91 23.07
CA HIS A 411 37.22 -21.18 24.29
C HIS A 411 37.90 -22.18 25.22
N GLU A 412 38.88 -22.96 24.73
CA GLU A 412 39.69 -23.86 25.57
C GLU A 412 40.82 -23.14 26.29
N ILE A 413 41.22 -21.96 25.80
CA ILE A 413 42.35 -21.20 26.34
C ILE A 413 41.87 -19.98 27.11
N PHE A 414 40.80 -19.33 26.64
CA PHE A 414 40.31 -18.06 27.17
C PHE A 414 38.86 -18.14 27.63
N HIS A 415 38.58 -17.56 28.80
CA HIS A 415 37.26 -17.50 29.40
C HIS A 415 36.86 -16.06 29.77
N ASP A 416 35.56 -15.81 29.87
CA ASP A 416 35.01 -14.48 30.21
C ASP A 416 35.12 -14.16 31.72
N ILE A 417 35.59 -15.10 32.55
CA ILE A 417 35.67 -14.96 34.01
C ILE A 417 37.14 -14.88 34.41
N LYS A 418 37.50 -13.91 35.26
CA LYS A 418 38.86 -13.78 35.80
C LYS A 418 39.18 -14.96 36.72
N THR A 419 40.06 -15.86 36.28
CA THR A 419 40.44 -17.08 37.02
C THR A 419 41.67 -16.91 37.91
N TYR A 420 42.43 -15.81 37.78
CA TYR A 420 43.63 -15.58 38.58
C TYR A 420 43.26 -15.30 40.06
N LYS A 421 43.56 -16.25 40.94
CA LYS A 421 43.55 -16.04 42.39
C LYS A 421 44.83 -15.31 42.75
N GLU A 422 44.71 -14.03 43.06
CA GLU A 422 45.79 -13.25 43.66
C GLU A 422 46.20 -13.96 44.96
N ASP A 423 47.42 -14.49 44.97
CA ASP A 423 47.95 -15.28 46.08
C ASP A 423 47.84 -14.43 47.36
N GLN A 424 46.90 -14.76 48.25
CA GLN A 424 46.63 -14.01 49.48
C GLN A 424 47.71 -14.28 50.55
N THR A 425 48.97 -14.34 50.15
CA THR A 425 50.13 -14.36 51.05
C THR A 425 50.52 -12.92 51.42
N GLN A 426 49.56 -12.13 51.94
CA GLN A 426 49.95 -11.02 52.79
C GLN A 426 50.28 -11.58 54.18
N PRO A 427 51.51 -11.41 54.69
CA PRO A 427 51.81 -11.81 56.06
C PRO A 427 50.93 -11.00 57.00
N ILE A 428 50.10 -11.68 57.78
CA ILE A 428 49.37 -11.09 58.90
C ILE A 428 50.44 -10.58 59.87
N THR A 429 50.85 -9.32 59.75
CA THR A 429 51.53 -8.63 60.83
C THR A 429 50.53 -8.44 61.95
N GLU A 430 50.53 -9.39 62.90
CA GLU A 430 49.94 -9.22 64.23
C GLU A 430 50.49 -7.94 64.87
N LYS A 431 49.75 -6.85 64.76
CA LYS A 431 49.89 -5.71 65.65
C LYS A 431 49.11 -6.01 66.93
N ASN A 432 49.77 -6.70 67.84
CA ASN A 432 49.39 -6.75 69.25
C ASN A 432 49.81 -5.44 69.92
N GLN A 433 48.90 -4.48 70.07
CA GLN A 433 49.02 -3.37 71.03
C GLN A 433 47.62 -2.85 71.43
N GLY A 434 47.33 -2.88 72.74
CA GLY A 434 46.31 -2.06 73.39
C GLY A 434 45.24 -2.83 74.13
#